data_AF-A0A7Y7C7X4-F1
#
_entry.id   AF-A0A7Y7C7X4-F1
#
_cell.length_a   1.000
_cell.length_b   1.000
_cell.length_c   1.000
_cell.angle_alpha   90.00
_cell.angle_beta   90.00
_cell.angle_gamma   90.00
#
_symmetry.space_group_name_H-M   'P 1'
#
loop_
_entity.id
_entity.type
_entity.pdbx_description
1 polymer ?
#
loop_
_entity_poly.entity_id
_entity_poly.type
_entity_poly.pdbx_seq_one_letter_code
_entity_poly.pdbx_strand_id
1 'polypeptide(L)'
;MSTRIDRNPRTNVGATQKQEPASTAAKSTAGNSVAERSRLNGATVDAFQGAPLTQRALASLGNPTATANQIAATPAPVLSREEEAAARKALENATNREDPSYITEWLKAHPDPAQQAAFMDMLFEYGAPAGNLLDKAGKLSPEDQKLLSKAVDAAYRSGALTLDELTEAVGSHGNGSWGGETHETLANIIAGTGNPELINAYVERELEIMTASNAEDPARAVAIATALAGLPPAELQKFLERHPDIVPLLLKNLEDPIVIGGGSALGKLLDAASAIQPPTEQSLQVFMDSISHLGENSDSRAAAARFFQRNADAILSALEDASGSIGSHGAGKLSEFFTRTLFTEPAYEGQEAFHEFVTGKLSEMQQALETQAQARSPSEETQRLARTMGSLVGAIEGGFLLAVEELDKRNEAVEGLVGLLFKLKGLLPSSKLPGAGKLQDLTIDQIEKWVVNALKEHADDPKDAIPFHRLFGEQISNPILRSLYDAARLTSLENRELGLND
;
A
#
# COMPACT_ATOMS: atom_id res chain seq x y z
N MET A 1 31.54 -25.23 -42.69
CA MET A 1 32.64 -24.38 -43.20
C MET A 1 32.07 -23.03 -43.61
N SER A 2 32.86 -21.96 -43.37
CA SER A 2 32.62 -20.52 -43.53
C SER A 2 31.62 -19.83 -42.59
N THR A 3 31.90 -18.70 -41.94
CA THR A 3 33.08 -18.13 -41.24
C THR A 3 32.48 -16.92 -40.51
N ARG A 4 32.47 -16.92 -39.18
CA ARG A 4 31.94 -15.83 -38.34
C ARG A 4 33.10 -14.87 -38.03
N ILE A 5 32.83 -13.58 -38.18
CA ILE A 5 33.77 -12.46 -38.01
C ILE A 5 34.58 -12.59 -36.72
N ASP A 6 35.88 -12.39 -36.85
CA ASP A 6 36.89 -12.48 -35.80
C ASP A 6 36.59 -11.56 -34.62
N ARG A 7 36.74 -12.15 -33.43
CA ARG A 7 36.62 -11.50 -32.13
C ARG A 7 37.95 -10.83 -31.81
N ASN A 8 37.94 -9.51 -31.63
CA ASN A 8 39.03 -8.87 -30.89
C ASN A 8 38.81 -9.04 -29.37
N PRO A 9 39.87 -9.36 -28.61
CA PRO A 9 39.82 -9.42 -27.16
C PRO A 9 39.69 -8.00 -26.56
N ARG A 10 39.02 -7.96 -25.41
CA ARG A 10 38.82 -6.77 -24.56
C ARG A 10 40.15 -6.04 -24.28
N THR A 11 40.18 -4.72 -24.49
CA THR A 11 41.13 -3.83 -23.83
C THR A 11 40.62 -3.51 -22.43
N ASN A 12 41.36 -3.97 -21.42
CA ASN A 12 41.29 -3.44 -20.06
C ASN A 12 41.85 -2.02 -20.05
N VAL A 13 41.15 -1.10 -19.39
CA VAL A 13 41.71 0.14 -18.83
C VAL A 13 41.32 0.08 -17.34
N GLY A 14 42.17 -0.50 -16.48
CA GLY A 14 43.12 0.23 -15.63
C GLY A 14 42.42 0.66 -14.32
N ALA A 15 42.51 -0.12 -13.24
CA ALA A 15 43.56 0.09 -12.23
C ALA A 15 44.06 -1.20 -11.53
N THR A 16 45.39 -1.35 -11.52
CA THR A 16 46.28 -2.10 -10.61
C THR A 16 45.90 -1.94 -9.12
N GLN A 17 45.98 -2.87 -8.16
CA GLN A 17 46.78 -4.08 -7.79
C GLN A 17 45.92 -4.85 -6.74
N LYS A 18 45.90 -6.18 -6.50
CA LYS A 18 46.93 -7.23 -6.33
C LYS A 18 46.24 -8.62 -6.37
N GLN A 19 46.88 -9.63 -6.96
CA GLN A 19 46.40 -11.02 -7.13
C GLN A 19 46.60 -11.91 -5.89
N GLU A 20 45.66 -12.83 -5.63
CA GLU A 20 45.78 -14.33 -5.60
C GLU A 20 44.50 -14.99 -5.01
N PRO A 21 44.21 -16.30 -5.25
CA PRO A 21 43.93 -16.96 -6.52
C PRO A 21 42.48 -17.53 -6.59
N ALA A 22 42.11 -17.93 -7.81
CA ALA A 22 40.79 -18.41 -8.20
C ALA A 22 40.35 -19.74 -7.56
N SER A 23 39.07 -19.81 -7.18
CA SER A 23 38.31 -21.06 -7.10
C SER A 23 37.36 -21.11 -8.30
N THR A 24 37.44 -22.21 -9.04
CA THR A 24 36.72 -22.51 -10.27
C THR A 24 35.33 -23.03 -9.95
N ALA A 25 34.28 -22.34 -10.42
CA ALA A 25 32.95 -22.90 -10.56
C ALA A 25 32.39 -22.51 -11.93
N ALA A 26 32.36 -23.50 -12.83
CA ALA A 26 31.77 -23.39 -14.15
C ALA A 26 30.27 -23.05 -14.04
N LYS A 27 29.83 -21.98 -14.69
CA LYS A 27 28.40 -21.72 -14.94
C LYS A 27 28.11 -21.78 -16.44
N SER A 28 27.31 -22.79 -16.79
CA SER A 28 26.65 -22.99 -18.08
C SER A 28 25.83 -21.76 -18.46
N THR A 29 26.10 -21.17 -19.62
CA THR A 29 25.34 -20.04 -20.18
C THR A 29 24.53 -20.54 -21.37
N ALA A 30 23.22 -20.70 -21.17
CA ALA A 30 22.26 -20.93 -22.24
C ALA A 30 21.05 -20.03 -21.98
N GLY A 31 20.92 -18.96 -22.75
CA GLY A 31 19.75 -18.09 -22.79
C GLY A 31 19.56 -17.62 -24.23
N ASN A 32 18.47 -18.04 -24.87
CA ASN A 32 18.18 -17.83 -26.28
C ASN A 32 17.46 -16.48 -26.50
N SER A 33 17.61 -15.88 -27.68
CA SER A 33 16.97 -14.59 -28.09
C SER A 33 15.47 -14.71 -28.42
N VAL A 34 14.75 -13.58 -28.48
CA VAL A 34 13.29 -13.46 -28.71
C VAL A 34 12.77 -14.23 -29.95
N ALA A 35 13.57 -14.29 -31.03
CA ALA A 35 13.23 -15.04 -32.25
C ALA A 35 13.31 -16.58 -32.07
N GLU A 36 14.06 -17.03 -31.07
CA GLU A 36 14.29 -18.43 -30.75
C GLU A 36 13.36 -18.90 -29.61
N ARG A 37 12.96 -17.97 -28.71
CA ARG A 37 11.90 -18.18 -27.70
C ARG A 37 10.50 -18.35 -28.34
N SER A 38 10.19 -17.61 -29.41
CA SER A 38 8.93 -17.77 -30.19
C SER A 38 8.82 -19.13 -30.90
N ARG A 39 9.93 -19.85 -31.09
CA ARG A 39 9.95 -21.21 -31.62
C ARG A 39 9.77 -22.29 -30.55
N LEU A 40 10.08 -21.99 -29.28
CA LEU A 40 10.02 -22.93 -28.18
C LEU A 40 8.63 -22.99 -27.53
N ASN A 41 7.88 -21.88 -27.50
CA ASN A 41 6.53 -21.79 -26.92
C ASN A 41 5.40 -22.03 -27.94
N GLY A 42 5.52 -23.08 -28.75
CA GLY A 42 4.47 -23.49 -29.68
C GLY A 42 3.25 -24.09 -28.97
N ALA A 43 2.40 -23.25 -28.36
CA ALA A 43 1.00 -23.55 -28.04
C ALA A 43 0.21 -22.31 -27.54
N THR A 44 0.15 -21.22 -28.30
CA THR A 44 -1.01 -20.31 -28.23
C THR A 44 -2.05 -20.82 -29.23
N VAL A 45 -2.99 -21.62 -28.73
CA VAL A 45 -4.17 -22.02 -29.49
C VAL A 45 -5.07 -20.80 -29.60
N ASP A 46 -5.06 -20.17 -30.76
CA ASP A 46 -6.03 -19.15 -31.15
C ASP A 46 -7.42 -19.80 -31.28
N ALA A 47 -8.37 -19.40 -30.43
CA ALA A 47 -9.68 -20.05 -30.28
C ALA A 47 -10.66 -19.82 -31.45
N PHE A 48 -10.20 -19.25 -32.56
CA PHE A 48 -11.03 -18.99 -33.75
C PHE A 48 -10.55 -19.65 -35.05
N GLN A 49 -9.57 -20.56 -35.00
CA GLN A 49 -9.20 -21.36 -36.17
C GLN A 49 -9.53 -22.84 -35.96
N GLY A 50 -10.41 -23.37 -36.82
CA GLY A 50 -10.83 -24.77 -36.81
C GLY A 50 -9.64 -25.72 -36.89
N ALA A 51 -9.75 -26.86 -36.20
CA ALA A 51 -8.67 -27.82 -35.99
C ALA A 51 -7.94 -28.22 -37.30
N PRO A 52 -6.60 -28.37 -37.28
CA PRO A 52 -5.84 -28.76 -38.45
C PRO A 52 -6.20 -30.19 -38.86
N LEU A 53 -6.53 -30.37 -40.14
CA LEU A 53 -6.74 -31.68 -40.76
C LEU A 53 -5.47 -32.53 -40.60
N THR A 54 -5.63 -33.75 -40.08
CA THR A 54 -4.53 -34.69 -39.89
C THR A 54 -3.92 -35.11 -41.24
N GLN A 55 -2.61 -35.42 -41.24
CA GLN A 55 -1.80 -35.78 -42.42
C GLN A 55 -2.38 -36.90 -43.33
N ARG A 56 -3.37 -37.65 -42.86
CA ARG A 56 -4.09 -38.64 -43.67
C ARG A 56 -5.04 -38.02 -44.70
N ALA A 57 -5.48 -36.78 -44.51
CA ALA A 57 -6.36 -36.06 -45.44
C ALA A 57 -5.59 -35.39 -46.61
N LEU A 58 -4.33 -34.98 -46.36
CA LEU A 58 -3.46 -34.31 -47.34
C LEU A 58 -2.87 -35.24 -48.41
N ALA A 59 -2.93 -36.55 -48.22
CA ALA A 59 -2.42 -37.53 -49.20
C ALA A 59 -3.37 -37.79 -50.39
N SER A 60 -4.55 -37.15 -50.44
CA SER A 60 -5.56 -37.38 -51.49
C SER A 60 -5.62 -36.33 -52.60
N LEU A 61 -4.80 -35.26 -52.53
CA LEU A 61 -4.76 -34.21 -53.54
C LEU A 61 -3.34 -34.08 -54.08
N GLY A 62 -3.16 -34.51 -55.32
CA GLY A 62 -1.86 -34.79 -55.93
C GLY A 62 -0.95 -33.59 -56.23
N ASN A 63 0.28 -33.97 -56.60
CA ASN A 63 1.45 -33.22 -57.10
C ASN A 63 2.37 -32.49 -56.10
N PRO A 64 3.54 -33.09 -55.78
CA PRO A 64 4.60 -32.46 -55.02
C PRO A 64 5.59 -31.76 -55.97
N THR A 65 5.37 -30.49 -56.30
CA THR A 65 6.44 -29.71 -56.97
C THR A 65 6.39 -28.19 -56.78
N ALA A 66 5.54 -27.67 -55.89
CA ALA A 66 5.39 -26.22 -55.68
C ALA A 66 5.70 -25.72 -54.25
N THR A 67 6.23 -26.55 -53.35
CA THR A 67 6.39 -26.19 -51.92
C THR A 67 7.83 -26.22 -51.40
N ALA A 68 8.82 -26.08 -52.28
CA ALA A 68 10.25 -26.10 -51.89
C ALA A 68 10.91 -24.71 -51.78
N ASN A 69 10.16 -23.61 -51.68
CA ASN A 69 10.71 -22.26 -51.54
C ASN A 69 9.97 -21.40 -50.49
N GLN A 70 9.62 -21.98 -49.35
CA GLN A 70 9.45 -21.20 -48.13
C GLN A 70 10.72 -21.33 -47.30
N ILE A 71 11.75 -20.59 -47.71
CA ILE A 71 12.79 -20.16 -46.78
C ILE A 71 12.02 -19.41 -45.69
N ALA A 72 11.98 -19.96 -44.48
CA ALA A 72 11.45 -19.26 -43.33
C ALA A 72 12.21 -17.94 -43.21
N ALA A 73 11.60 -16.85 -43.70
CA ALA A 73 12.15 -15.53 -43.58
C ALA A 73 12.37 -15.27 -42.09
N THR A 74 13.61 -15.05 -41.70
CA THR A 74 13.92 -14.54 -40.36
C THR A 74 13.07 -13.28 -40.19
N PRO A 75 12.28 -13.16 -39.10
CA PRO A 75 11.52 -11.94 -38.89
C PRO A 75 12.48 -10.74 -38.94
N ALA A 76 12.07 -9.68 -39.65
CA ALA A 76 12.88 -8.49 -39.76
C ALA A 76 13.18 -7.95 -38.34
N PRO A 77 14.40 -7.46 -38.07
CA PRO A 77 14.71 -6.86 -36.77
C PRO A 77 13.79 -5.65 -36.55
N VAL A 78 13.25 -5.54 -35.34
CA VAL A 78 12.27 -4.51 -34.94
C VAL A 78 12.89 -3.11 -34.97
N LEU A 79 14.16 -3.00 -34.59
CA LEU A 79 14.98 -1.80 -34.73
C LEU A 79 15.86 -1.91 -35.97
N SER A 80 15.94 -0.84 -36.75
CA SER A 80 16.99 -0.69 -37.76
C SER A 80 18.36 -0.60 -37.09
N ARG A 81 19.45 -0.83 -37.86
CA ARG A 81 20.82 -0.76 -37.32
C ARG A 81 21.16 0.62 -36.74
N GLU A 82 20.61 1.68 -37.32
CA GLU A 82 20.82 3.05 -36.85
C GLU A 82 20.06 3.30 -35.54
N GLU A 83 18.83 2.81 -35.43
CA GLU A 83 18.02 2.89 -34.20
C GLU A 83 18.62 2.05 -33.07
N GLU A 84 19.13 0.84 -33.36
CA GLU A 84 19.82 0.01 -32.37
C GLU A 84 21.09 0.70 -31.84
N ALA A 85 21.89 1.31 -32.73
CA ALA A 85 23.07 2.06 -32.32
C ALA A 85 22.70 3.30 -31.48
N ALA A 86 21.61 3.99 -31.82
CA ALA A 86 21.08 5.10 -31.04
C ALA A 86 20.56 4.65 -29.67
N ALA A 87 19.86 3.52 -29.60
CA ALA A 87 19.40 2.88 -28.37
C ALA A 87 20.57 2.52 -27.45
N ARG A 88 21.60 1.83 -27.96
CA ARG A 88 22.81 1.51 -27.18
C ARG A 88 23.47 2.75 -26.63
N LYS A 89 23.61 3.79 -27.46
CA LYS A 89 24.18 5.08 -27.01
C LYS A 89 23.34 5.76 -25.94
N ALA A 90 22.01 5.70 -26.03
CA ALA A 90 21.13 6.23 -25.00
C ALA A 90 21.31 5.48 -23.67
N LEU A 91 21.36 4.14 -23.69
CA LEU A 91 21.61 3.32 -22.51
C LEU A 91 23.00 3.53 -21.90
N GLU A 92 24.03 3.66 -22.74
CA GLU A 92 25.39 4.01 -22.31
C GLU A 92 25.43 5.38 -21.65
N ASN A 93 24.76 6.39 -22.21
CA ASN A 93 24.67 7.71 -21.60
C ASN A 93 23.90 7.67 -20.29
N ALA A 94 22.77 6.97 -20.24
CA ALA A 94 21.95 6.82 -19.06
C ALA A 94 22.73 6.16 -17.92
N THR A 95 23.46 5.09 -18.21
CA THR A 95 24.27 4.35 -17.24
C THR A 95 25.48 5.16 -16.78
N ASN A 96 26.26 5.73 -17.73
CA ASN A 96 27.48 6.47 -17.39
C ASN A 96 27.21 7.78 -16.64
N ARG A 97 26.05 8.42 -16.87
CA ARG A 97 25.63 9.66 -16.21
C ARG A 97 24.67 9.43 -15.05
N GLU A 98 24.26 8.19 -14.84
CA GLU A 98 23.25 7.77 -13.86
C GLU A 98 21.95 8.58 -13.98
N ASP A 99 21.54 8.83 -15.22
CA ASP A 99 20.45 9.74 -15.56
C ASP A 99 19.37 9.00 -16.37
N PRO A 100 18.21 8.68 -15.76
CA PRO A 100 17.14 7.95 -16.43
C PRO A 100 16.38 8.80 -17.45
N SER A 101 16.64 10.12 -17.56
CA SER A 101 15.99 10.96 -18.59
C SER A 101 16.34 10.51 -20.01
N TYR A 102 17.55 9.98 -20.25
CA TYR A 102 17.92 9.43 -21.56
C TYR A 102 17.05 8.24 -21.98
N ILE A 103 16.53 7.46 -21.01
CA ILE A 103 15.59 6.36 -21.28
C ILE A 103 14.25 6.94 -21.73
N THR A 104 13.70 7.90 -20.98
CA THR A 104 12.37 8.46 -21.27
C THR A 104 12.38 9.34 -22.52
N GLU A 105 13.45 10.07 -22.79
CA GLU A 105 13.65 10.80 -24.05
C GLU A 105 13.66 9.86 -25.25
N TRP A 106 14.35 8.71 -25.15
CA TRP A 106 14.36 7.73 -26.23
C TRP A 106 12.98 7.12 -26.46
N LEU A 107 12.27 6.74 -25.39
CA LEU A 107 10.91 6.20 -25.45
C LEU A 107 9.92 7.20 -26.06
N LYS A 108 10.04 8.49 -25.75
CA LYS A 108 9.21 9.55 -26.34
C LYS A 108 9.48 9.75 -27.83
N ALA A 109 10.74 9.65 -28.25
CA ALA A 109 11.13 9.78 -29.65
C ALA A 109 10.70 8.58 -30.51
N HIS A 110 10.48 7.42 -29.88
CA HIS A 110 10.10 6.16 -30.55
C HIS A 110 8.80 5.61 -29.94
N PRO A 111 7.63 6.13 -30.35
CA PRO A 111 6.34 5.74 -29.76
C PRO A 111 5.84 4.36 -30.18
N ASP A 112 6.52 3.67 -31.10
CA ASP A 112 6.13 2.32 -31.53
C ASP A 112 6.36 1.30 -30.40
N PRO A 113 5.33 0.59 -29.91
CA PRO A 113 5.46 -0.36 -28.81
C PRO A 113 6.50 -1.46 -29.04
N ALA A 114 6.69 -1.90 -30.29
CA ALA A 114 7.67 -2.92 -30.61
C ALA A 114 9.11 -2.39 -30.44
N GLN A 115 9.36 -1.15 -30.89
CA GLN A 115 10.65 -0.47 -30.70
C GLN A 115 10.93 -0.21 -29.22
N GLN A 116 9.92 0.21 -28.45
CA GLN A 116 10.05 0.39 -27.00
C GLN A 116 10.34 -0.93 -26.29
N ALA A 117 9.66 -2.02 -26.65
CA ALA A 117 9.93 -3.34 -26.09
C ALA A 117 11.36 -3.81 -26.38
N ALA A 118 11.83 -3.64 -27.61
CA ALA A 118 13.21 -3.97 -27.98
C ALA A 118 14.26 -3.11 -27.24
N PHE A 119 13.94 -1.84 -26.97
CA PHE A 119 14.79 -0.99 -26.15
C PHE A 119 14.82 -1.42 -24.68
N MET A 120 13.68 -1.83 -24.13
CA MET A 120 13.61 -2.36 -22.76
C MET A 120 14.35 -3.69 -22.63
N ASP A 121 14.27 -4.59 -23.63
CA ASP A 121 15.08 -5.83 -23.70
C ASP A 121 16.57 -5.49 -23.53
N MET A 122 17.07 -4.54 -24.34
CA MET A 122 18.45 -4.07 -24.25
C MET A 122 18.80 -3.40 -22.91
N LEU A 123 17.86 -2.72 -22.26
CA LEU A 123 18.07 -2.13 -20.93
C LEU A 123 18.24 -3.24 -19.88
N PHE A 124 17.36 -4.25 -19.88
CA PHE A 124 17.38 -5.31 -18.90
C PHE A 124 18.54 -6.32 -19.10
N GLU A 125 19.18 -6.36 -20.28
CA GLU A 125 20.49 -7.05 -20.47
C GLU A 125 21.57 -6.58 -19.48
N TYR A 126 21.44 -5.36 -18.92
CA TYR A 126 22.37 -4.84 -17.93
C TYR A 126 22.13 -5.37 -16.50
N GLY A 127 21.05 -6.12 -16.24
CA GLY A 127 20.76 -6.70 -14.92
C GLY A 127 20.63 -5.62 -13.83
N ALA A 128 21.26 -5.82 -12.67
CA ALA A 128 21.18 -4.89 -11.53
C ALA A 128 21.43 -3.40 -11.85
N PRO A 129 22.43 -3.03 -12.68
CA PRO A 129 22.57 -1.66 -13.19
C PRO A 129 21.31 -1.05 -13.81
N ALA A 130 20.48 -1.85 -14.49
CA ALA A 130 19.21 -1.39 -15.05
C ALA A 130 18.22 -1.02 -13.94
N GLY A 131 18.07 -1.88 -12.93
CA GLY A 131 17.23 -1.61 -11.77
C GLY A 131 17.68 -0.37 -10.99
N ASN A 132 18.98 -0.23 -10.75
CA ASN A 132 19.55 0.94 -10.07
C ASN A 132 19.33 2.25 -10.85
N LEU A 133 19.37 2.17 -12.19
CA LEU A 133 19.10 3.32 -13.04
C LEU A 133 17.61 3.70 -13.02
N LEU A 134 16.72 2.72 -13.06
CA LEU A 134 15.28 2.93 -12.91
C LEU A 134 14.92 3.47 -11.52
N ASP A 135 15.61 3.06 -10.46
CA ASP A 135 15.40 3.59 -9.12
C ASP A 135 15.81 5.07 -8.98
N LYS A 136 16.67 5.58 -9.87
CA LYS A 136 17.00 7.01 -9.93
C LYS A 136 15.93 7.86 -10.63
N ALA A 137 14.87 7.24 -11.16
CA ALA A 137 13.80 7.92 -11.89
C ALA A 137 12.90 8.80 -11.02
N GLY A 138 13.08 8.83 -9.70
CA GLY A 138 12.30 9.66 -8.79
C GLY A 138 12.46 11.16 -9.07
N LYS A 139 13.54 11.56 -9.76
CA LYS A 139 13.76 12.94 -10.21
C LYS A 139 12.99 13.31 -11.48
N LEU A 140 12.40 12.33 -12.17
CA LEU A 140 11.63 12.54 -13.39
C LEU A 140 10.19 12.98 -13.07
N SER A 141 9.53 13.56 -14.07
CA SER A 141 8.12 13.96 -13.95
C SER A 141 7.20 12.75 -13.73
N PRO A 142 6.02 12.91 -13.11
CA PRO A 142 5.05 11.82 -12.98
C PRO A 142 4.63 11.21 -14.33
N GLU A 143 4.59 12.00 -15.40
CA GLU A 143 4.30 11.53 -16.76
C GLU A 143 5.39 10.58 -17.28
N ASP A 144 6.65 10.90 -16.97
CA ASP A 144 7.81 10.10 -17.33
C ASP A 144 7.87 8.79 -16.55
N GLN A 145 7.59 8.84 -15.25
CA GLN A 145 7.50 7.62 -14.43
C GLN A 145 6.39 6.70 -14.95
N LYS A 146 5.23 7.26 -15.32
CA LYS A 146 4.14 6.51 -15.94
C LYS A 146 4.52 5.95 -17.32
N LEU A 147 5.32 6.66 -18.10
CA LEU A 147 5.85 6.15 -19.37
C LEU A 147 6.77 4.94 -19.13
N LEU A 148 7.64 4.99 -18.12
CA LEU A 148 8.49 3.86 -17.74
C LEU A 148 7.68 2.65 -17.31
N SER A 149 6.67 2.82 -16.44
CA SER A 149 5.78 1.72 -16.04
C SER A 149 5.09 1.05 -17.24
N LYS A 150 4.59 1.85 -18.18
CA LYS A 150 3.97 1.33 -19.40
C LYS A 150 4.97 0.60 -20.30
N ALA A 151 6.18 1.12 -20.43
CA ALA A 151 7.23 0.48 -21.22
C ALA A 151 7.64 -0.87 -20.62
N VAL A 152 7.76 -0.96 -19.29
CA VAL A 152 8.04 -2.21 -18.57
C VAL A 152 6.93 -3.24 -18.78
N ASP A 153 5.65 -2.85 -18.61
CA ASP A 153 4.50 -3.76 -18.84
C ASP A 153 4.44 -4.23 -20.31
N ALA A 154 4.65 -3.32 -21.27
CA ALA A 154 4.65 -3.66 -22.69
C ALA A 154 5.81 -4.60 -23.07
N ALA A 155 7.00 -4.39 -22.51
CA ALA A 155 8.15 -5.26 -22.70
C ALA A 155 7.86 -6.66 -22.16
N TYR A 156 7.24 -6.76 -20.98
CA TYR A 156 6.84 -8.04 -20.41
C TYR A 156 5.81 -8.78 -21.27
N ARG A 157 4.72 -8.10 -21.65
CA ARG A 157 3.65 -8.71 -22.46
C ARG A 157 4.08 -9.15 -23.85
N SER A 158 5.13 -8.53 -24.39
CA SER A 158 5.72 -8.92 -25.67
C SER A 158 6.78 -10.02 -25.55
N GLY A 159 7.16 -10.41 -24.32
CA GLY A 159 8.22 -11.38 -24.04
C GLY A 159 9.63 -10.83 -24.21
N ALA A 160 9.77 -9.51 -24.35
CA ALA A 160 11.03 -8.78 -24.41
C ALA A 160 11.66 -8.58 -23.01
N LEU A 161 10.85 -8.68 -21.96
CA LEU A 161 11.28 -8.77 -20.57
C LEU A 161 10.70 -10.04 -19.95
N THR A 162 11.54 -10.83 -19.29
CA THR A 162 11.12 -11.98 -18.49
C THR A 162 11.10 -11.66 -17.00
N LEU A 163 10.41 -12.51 -16.21
CA LEU A 163 10.44 -12.40 -14.74
C LEU A 163 11.87 -12.57 -14.21
N ASP A 164 12.64 -13.52 -14.74
CA ASP A 164 14.03 -13.75 -14.33
C ASP A 164 14.88 -12.49 -14.55
N GLU A 165 14.80 -11.88 -15.73
CA GLU A 165 15.51 -10.63 -16.05
C GLU A 165 15.07 -9.46 -15.13
N LEU A 166 13.78 -9.38 -14.75
CA LEU A 166 13.32 -8.43 -13.74
C LEU A 166 13.91 -8.74 -12.36
N THR A 167 13.92 -10.00 -11.91
CA THR A 167 14.48 -10.38 -10.61
C THR A 167 16.00 -10.16 -10.54
N GLU A 168 16.71 -10.34 -11.65
CA GLU A 168 18.14 -10.02 -11.77
C GLU A 168 18.40 -8.50 -11.73
N ALA A 169 17.46 -7.69 -12.22
CA ALA A 169 17.52 -6.25 -12.11
C ALA A 169 17.33 -5.74 -10.67
N VAL A 170 16.68 -6.53 -9.80
CA VAL A 170 16.68 -6.29 -8.36
C VAL A 170 18.03 -6.73 -7.77
N GLY A 171 18.98 -5.79 -7.76
CA GLY A 171 20.35 -6.03 -7.33
C GLY A 171 20.47 -6.49 -5.88
N SER A 172 21.24 -7.56 -5.64
CA SER A 172 21.48 -8.12 -4.29
C SER A 172 22.78 -7.68 -3.62
N HIS A 173 23.64 -6.94 -4.32
CA HIS A 173 24.97 -6.57 -3.83
C HIS A 173 25.05 -5.07 -3.55
N GLY A 174 25.14 -4.72 -2.27
CA GLY A 174 25.94 -3.59 -1.78
C GLY A 174 25.62 -2.21 -2.36
N ASN A 175 24.37 -1.74 -2.23
CA ASN A 175 24.10 -0.30 -2.19
C ASN A 175 22.94 0.15 -1.27
N GLY A 176 22.25 -0.78 -0.60
CA GLY A 176 21.67 -0.53 0.74
C GLY A 176 22.73 -0.47 1.86
N SER A 177 24.02 -0.38 1.50
CA SER A 177 25.16 -0.46 2.43
C SER A 177 25.20 0.67 3.47
N TRP A 178 24.40 1.71 3.30
CA TRP A 178 24.22 2.80 4.27
C TRP A 178 22.73 3.14 4.25
N GLY A 179 22.06 3.08 5.41
CA GLY A 179 20.62 3.33 5.53
C GLY A 179 20.19 4.55 4.71
N GLY A 180 19.33 4.33 3.71
CA GLY A 180 18.83 5.40 2.84
C GLY A 180 18.33 5.00 1.45
N GLU A 181 18.82 3.92 0.82
CA GLU A 181 18.33 3.48 -0.50
C GLU A 181 17.16 2.50 -0.36
N THR A 182 15.93 3.00 -0.49
CA THR A 182 14.68 2.26 -0.23
C THR A 182 14.15 1.46 -1.41
N HIS A 183 14.75 1.59 -2.59
CA HIS A 183 14.24 1.04 -3.86
C HIS A 183 12.80 1.46 -4.19
N GLU A 184 12.28 2.51 -3.53
CA GLU A 184 10.88 2.91 -3.63
C GLU A 184 10.54 3.38 -5.04
N THR A 185 11.47 4.03 -5.75
CA THR A 185 11.19 4.52 -7.10
C THR A 185 11.01 3.36 -8.06
N LEU A 186 11.91 2.35 -7.99
CA LEU A 186 11.74 1.14 -8.78
C LEU A 186 10.42 0.45 -8.43
N ALA A 187 10.09 0.33 -7.14
CA ALA A 187 8.81 -0.21 -6.69
C ALA A 187 7.61 0.58 -7.24
N ASN A 188 7.66 1.92 -7.30
CA ASN A 188 6.61 2.76 -7.91
C ASN A 188 6.48 2.49 -9.42
N ILE A 189 7.58 2.30 -10.14
CA ILE A 189 7.55 1.95 -11.56
C ILE A 189 6.88 0.59 -11.76
N ILE A 190 7.25 -0.42 -10.96
CA ILE A 190 6.68 -1.77 -11.00
C ILE A 190 5.20 -1.76 -10.58
N ALA A 191 4.84 -1.09 -9.49
CA ALA A 191 3.46 -0.88 -9.06
C ALA A 191 2.62 -0.24 -10.18
N GLY A 192 3.16 0.77 -10.86
CA GLY A 192 2.52 1.48 -11.96
C GLY A 192 2.23 0.61 -13.19
N THR A 193 2.83 -0.58 -13.30
CA THR A 193 2.48 -1.56 -14.35
C THR A 193 1.05 -2.11 -14.16
N GLY A 194 0.59 -2.19 -12.90
CA GLY A 194 -0.64 -2.87 -12.52
C GLY A 194 -0.66 -4.36 -12.87
N ASN A 195 0.50 -4.95 -13.20
CA ASN A 195 0.62 -6.33 -13.66
C ASN A 195 0.98 -7.23 -12.47
N PRO A 196 0.08 -8.15 -12.04
CA PRO A 196 0.31 -8.98 -10.87
C PRO A 196 1.55 -9.86 -10.96
N GLU A 197 1.91 -10.34 -12.15
CA GLU A 197 3.08 -11.23 -12.33
C GLU A 197 4.39 -10.47 -12.10
N LEU A 198 4.51 -9.26 -12.65
CA LEU A 198 5.66 -8.39 -12.43
C LEU A 198 5.77 -7.93 -10.97
N ILE A 199 4.65 -7.52 -10.37
CA ILE A 199 4.62 -7.04 -8.98
C ILE A 199 4.97 -8.17 -8.02
N ASN A 200 4.38 -9.37 -8.18
CA ASN A 200 4.69 -10.51 -7.31
C ASN A 200 6.16 -10.94 -7.45
N ALA A 201 6.69 -11.05 -8.68
CA ALA A 201 8.10 -11.42 -8.88
C ALA A 201 9.06 -10.40 -8.24
N TYR A 202 8.75 -9.11 -8.34
CA TYR A 202 9.50 -8.04 -7.70
C TYR A 202 9.44 -8.14 -6.17
N VAL A 203 8.24 -8.30 -5.60
CA VAL A 203 8.02 -8.41 -4.15
C VAL A 203 8.69 -9.66 -3.58
N GLU A 204 8.55 -10.81 -4.22
CA GLU A 204 9.21 -12.06 -3.80
C GLU A 204 10.73 -11.87 -3.75
N ARG A 205 11.29 -11.20 -4.75
CA ARG A 205 12.73 -10.94 -4.79
C ARG A 205 13.20 -9.98 -3.71
N GLU A 206 12.48 -8.88 -3.47
CA GLU A 206 12.80 -7.95 -2.38
C GLU A 206 12.66 -8.63 -1.00
N LEU A 207 11.69 -9.54 -0.83
CA LEU A 207 11.52 -10.33 0.38
C LEU A 207 12.67 -11.32 0.63
N GLU A 208 13.13 -12.01 -0.42
CA GLU A 208 14.31 -12.88 -0.35
C GLU A 208 15.55 -12.09 0.11
N ILE A 209 15.70 -10.86 -0.38
CA ILE A 209 16.83 -9.99 0.00
C ILE A 209 16.68 -9.51 1.45
N MET A 210 15.49 -9.02 1.82
CA MET A 210 15.20 -8.51 3.17
C MET A 210 15.42 -9.58 4.26
N THR A 211 15.09 -10.84 3.95
CA THR A 211 15.17 -11.98 4.90
C THR A 211 16.48 -12.78 4.80
N ALA A 212 17.43 -12.36 3.95
CA ALA A 212 18.69 -13.07 3.76
C ALA A 212 19.55 -13.04 5.04
N SER A 213 20.01 -14.22 5.49
CA SER A 213 20.56 -14.47 6.83
C SER A 213 21.84 -13.70 7.23
N ASN A 214 22.43 -12.92 6.31
CA ASN A 214 23.73 -12.28 6.51
C ASN A 214 23.67 -10.75 6.65
N ALA A 215 22.52 -10.12 6.36
CA ALA A 215 22.25 -8.70 6.61
C ALA A 215 20.75 -8.42 6.41
N GLU A 216 20.00 -8.20 7.50
CA GLU A 216 18.64 -7.66 7.39
C GLU A 216 18.73 -6.25 6.78
N ASP A 217 17.96 -6.00 5.71
CA ASP A 217 17.88 -4.70 5.03
C ASP A 217 16.45 -4.15 5.20
N PRO A 218 16.16 -3.45 6.31
CA PRO A 218 14.80 -2.99 6.62
C PRO A 218 14.26 -1.99 5.58
N ALA A 219 15.14 -1.33 4.83
CA ALA A 219 14.75 -0.38 3.78
C ALA A 219 13.96 -1.05 2.65
N ARG A 220 14.09 -2.38 2.47
CA ARG A 220 13.32 -3.16 1.48
C ARG A 220 11.83 -3.19 1.79
N ALA A 221 11.43 -3.02 3.05
CA ALA A 221 10.02 -2.99 3.41
C ALA A 221 9.27 -1.85 2.70
N VAL A 222 9.94 -0.72 2.44
CA VAL A 222 9.37 0.41 1.68
C VAL A 222 9.06 0.02 0.24
N ALA A 223 10.01 -0.63 -0.44
CA ALA A 223 9.82 -1.14 -1.79
C ALA A 223 8.69 -2.18 -1.85
N ILE A 224 8.67 -3.12 -0.91
CA ILE A 224 7.66 -4.18 -0.86
C ILE A 224 6.26 -3.58 -0.66
N ALA A 225 6.07 -2.74 0.36
CA ALA A 225 4.78 -2.11 0.63
C ALA A 225 4.30 -1.24 -0.54
N THR A 226 5.22 -0.50 -1.18
CA THR A 226 4.92 0.33 -2.35
C THR A 226 4.52 -0.52 -3.56
N ALA A 227 5.23 -1.62 -3.83
CA ALA A 227 4.92 -2.52 -4.94
C ALA A 227 3.56 -3.22 -4.73
N LEU A 228 3.31 -3.72 -3.52
CA LEU A 228 2.05 -4.35 -3.15
C LEU A 228 0.84 -3.43 -3.34
N ALA A 229 1.01 -2.13 -3.09
CA ALA A 229 -0.06 -1.15 -3.32
C ALA A 229 -0.47 -1.01 -4.81
N GLY A 230 0.36 -1.48 -5.75
CA GLY A 230 0.04 -1.54 -7.17
C GLY A 230 -0.78 -2.78 -7.59
N LEU A 231 -0.95 -3.76 -6.71
CA LEU A 231 -1.74 -4.96 -7.03
C LEU A 231 -3.23 -4.62 -7.18
N PRO A 232 -3.93 -5.23 -8.16
CA PRO A 232 -5.39 -5.22 -8.17
C PRO A 232 -5.94 -5.79 -6.84
N PRO A 233 -7.06 -5.27 -6.30
CA PRO A 233 -7.53 -5.68 -4.96
C PRO A 233 -7.71 -7.19 -4.77
N ALA A 234 -8.21 -7.90 -5.79
CA ALA A 234 -8.37 -9.35 -5.75
C ALA A 234 -7.02 -10.11 -5.68
N GLU A 235 -5.97 -9.57 -6.29
CA GLU A 235 -4.63 -10.16 -6.26
C GLU A 235 -3.88 -9.80 -4.98
N LEU A 236 -4.07 -8.57 -4.47
CA LEU A 236 -3.59 -8.19 -3.14
C LEU A 236 -4.20 -9.09 -2.06
N GLN A 237 -5.51 -9.34 -2.11
CA GLN A 237 -6.17 -10.25 -1.19
C GLN A 237 -5.55 -11.66 -1.23
N LYS A 238 -5.39 -12.24 -2.43
CA LYS A 238 -4.73 -13.55 -2.59
C LYS A 238 -3.29 -13.54 -2.08
N PHE A 239 -2.59 -12.43 -2.20
CA PHE A 239 -1.23 -12.30 -1.68
C PHE A 239 -1.24 -12.33 -0.14
N LEU A 240 -2.08 -11.51 0.50
CA LEU A 240 -2.19 -11.45 1.96
C LEU A 240 -2.63 -12.80 2.56
N GLU A 241 -3.53 -13.52 1.91
CA GLU A 241 -3.94 -14.89 2.32
C GLU A 241 -2.78 -15.90 2.25
N ARG A 242 -1.90 -15.77 1.25
CA ARG A 242 -0.75 -16.67 1.06
C ARG A 242 0.41 -16.34 1.98
N HIS A 243 0.50 -15.11 2.47
CA HIS A 243 1.62 -14.60 3.25
C HIS A 243 1.14 -13.91 4.54
N PRO A 244 0.52 -14.63 5.50
CA PRO A 244 -0.05 -14.03 6.70
C PRO A 244 1.00 -13.31 7.57
N ASP A 245 2.23 -13.79 7.59
CA ASP A 245 3.31 -13.22 8.42
C ASP A 245 3.98 -11.99 7.79
N ILE A 246 3.58 -11.60 6.57
CA ILE A 246 4.26 -10.53 5.84
C ILE A 246 3.96 -9.15 6.40
N VAL A 247 2.72 -8.91 6.82
CA VAL A 247 2.28 -7.60 7.29
C VAL A 247 3.01 -7.22 8.58
N PRO A 248 3.06 -8.07 9.63
CA PRO A 248 3.85 -7.78 10.82
C PRO A 248 5.33 -7.53 10.52
N LEU A 249 5.91 -8.32 9.58
CA LEU A 249 7.30 -8.14 9.18
C LEU A 249 7.52 -6.79 8.49
N LEU A 250 6.64 -6.38 7.58
CA LEU A 250 6.75 -5.09 6.90
C LEU A 250 6.62 -3.94 7.89
N LEU A 251 5.58 -3.97 8.74
CA LEU A 251 5.32 -2.92 9.71
C LEU A 251 6.51 -2.69 10.65
N LYS A 252 7.08 -3.77 11.20
CA LYS A 252 8.29 -3.71 12.04
C LYS A 252 9.46 -3.01 11.33
N ASN A 253 9.68 -3.30 10.04
CA ASN A 253 10.81 -2.75 9.29
C ASN A 253 10.56 -1.31 8.79
N LEU A 254 9.31 -0.95 8.51
CA LEU A 254 8.93 0.41 8.09
C LEU A 254 9.14 1.46 9.19
N GLU A 255 9.14 1.03 10.45
CA GLU A 255 9.41 1.87 11.62
C GLU A 255 10.89 2.01 11.97
N ASP A 256 11.77 1.23 11.34
CA ASP A 256 13.19 1.31 11.67
C ASP A 256 13.69 2.76 11.47
N PRO A 257 14.33 3.38 12.48
CA PRO A 257 14.76 4.77 12.38
C PRO A 257 15.69 5.09 11.20
N ILE A 258 16.33 4.07 10.61
CA ILE A 258 17.20 4.25 9.43
C ILE A 258 16.41 4.29 8.11
N VAL A 259 15.12 3.94 8.13
CA VAL A 259 14.26 3.84 6.95
C VAL A 259 13.54 5.17 6.70
N ILE A 260 13.86 5.79 5.56
CA ILE A 260 13.19 7.00 5.09
C ILE A 260 11.96 6.59 4.28
N GLY A 261 10.83 7.28 4.43
CA GLY A 261 9.62 7.03 3.61
C GLY A 261 8.73 5.89 4.10
N GLY A 262 9.06 5.24 5.22
CA GLY A 262 8.27 4.14 5.80
C GLY A 262 6.77 4.45 5.96
N GLY A 263 6.44 5.62 6.51
CA GLY A 263 5.05 6.03 6.71
C GLY A 263 4.28 6.28 5.40
N SER A 264 4.94 6.75 4.34
CA SER A 264 4.29 6.94 3.03
C SER A 264 3.99 5.60 2.37
N ALA A 265 4.92 4.65 2.44
CA ALA A 265 4.72 3.29 1.94
C ALA A 265 3.63 2.54 2.73
N LEU A 266 3.57 2.72 4.06
CA LEU A 266 2.45 2.23 4.87
C LEU A 266 1.11 2.83 4.41
N GLY A 267 1.07 4.14 4.15
CA GLY A 267 -0.11 4.82 3.64
C GLY A 267 -0.62 4.22 2.31
N LYS A 268 0.29 3.97 1.36
CA LYS A 268 -0.04 3.30 0.08
C LYS A 268 -0.62 1.90 0.30
N LEU A 269 -0.01 1.10 1.17
CA LEU A 269 -0.48 -0.25 1.48
C LEU A 269 -1.88 -0.22 2.13
N LEU A 270 -2.13 0.71 3.06
CA LEU A 270 -3.44 0.89 3.69
C LEU A 270 -4.50 1.33 2.68
N ASP A 271 -4.20 2.28 1.80
CA ASP A 271 -5.14 2.70 0.76
C ASP A 271 -5.48 1.53 -0.19
N ALA A 272 -4.49 0.71 -0.56
CA ALA A 272 -4.70 -0.48 -1.39
C ALA A 272 -5.51 -1.56 -0.67
N ALA A 273 -5.22 -1.85 0.60
CA ALA A 273 -5.99 -2.79 1.41
C ALA A 273 -7.43 -2.31 1.60
N SER A 274 -7.66 -1.00 1.75
CA SER A 274 -9.01 -0.43 1.87
C SER A 274 -9.87 -0.61 0.62
N ALA A 275 -9.24 -0.82 -0.54
CA ALA A 275 -9.90 -1.00 -1.82
C ALA A 275 -10.41 -2.45 -2.04
N ILE A 276 -10.07 -3.38 -1.14
CA ILE A 276 -10.60 -4.74 -1.14
C ILE A 276 -12.06 -4.70 -0.70
N GLN A 277 -12.96 -5.06 -1.60
CA GLN A 277 -14.41 -5.00 -1.39
C GLN A 277 -15.08 -6.32 -1.81
N PRO A 278 -15.86 -6.98 -0.92
CA PRO A 278 -16.06 -6.61 0.50
C PRO A 278 -14.76 -6.74 1.31
N PRO A 279 -14.64 -6.03 2.46
CA PRO A 279 -13.49 -6.17 3.35
C PRO A 279 -13.34 -7.62 3.83
N THR A 280 -12.11 -8.08 3.89
CA THR A 280 -11.71 -9.42 4.35
C THR A 280 -10.99 -9.36 5.68
N GLU A 281 -10.90 -10.49 6.38
CA GLU A 281 -10.14 -10.61 7.63
C GLU A 281 -8.69 -10.11 7.46
N GLN A 282 -8.02 -10.46 6.37
CA GLN A 282 -6.65 -10.05 6.09
C GLN A 282 -6.54 -8.53 5.85
N SER A 283 -7.49 -7.94 5.11
CA SER A 283 -7.49 -6.48 4.88
C SER A 283 -7.74 -5.70 6.18
N LEU A 284 -8.62 -6.21 7.04
CA LEU A 284 -8.89 -5.62 8.35
C LEU A 284 -7.70 -5.80 9.28
N GLN A 285 -7.01 -6.94 9.23
CA GLN A 285 -5.79 -7.18 9.99
C GLN A 285 -4.68 -6.21 9.58
N VAL A 286 -4.50 -5.91 8.29
CA VAL A 286 -3.55 -4.87 7.85
C VAL A 286 -3.84 -3.52 8.51
N PHE A 287 -5.11 -3.14 8.58
CA PHE A 287 -5.52 -1.92 9.28
C PHE A 287 -5.23 -2.00 10.77
N MET A 288 -5.67 -3.07 11.46
CA MET A 288 -5.52 -3.21 12.91
C MET A 288 -4.05 -3.27 13.34
N ASP A 289 -3.22 -4.02 12.61
CA ASP A 289 -1.79 -4.15 12.88
C ASP A 289 -1.07 -2.82 12.61
N SER A 290 -1.51 -2.03 11.63
CA SER A 290 -0.88 -0.74 11.31
C SER A 290 -1.03 0.35 12.37
N ILE A 291 -2.01 0.24 13.28
CA ILE A 291 -2.42 1.33 14.18
C ILE A 291 -1.26 1.80 15.05
N SER A 292 -0.50 0.86 15.63
CA SER A 292 0.68 1.14 16.44
C SER A 292 1.82 1.81 15.65
N HIS A 293 1.76 1.72 14.32
CA HIS A 293 2.78 2.20 13.39
C HIS A 293 2.41 3.49 12.66
N LEU A 294 1.28 4.11 12.99
CA LEU A 294 0.86 5.36 12.34
C LEU A 294 1.77 6.54 12.70
N GLY A 295 2.48 6.48 13.82
CA GLY A 295 3.51 7.46 14.22
C GLY A 295 3.07 8.91 14.08
N GLU A 296 3.99 9.80 13.68
CA GLU A 296 3.75 11.21 13.32
C GLU A 296 3.58 11.45 11.81
N ASN A 297 3.54 10.38 11.01
CA ASN A 297 3.49 10.52 9.56
C ASN A 297 2.07 10.87 9.07
N SER A 298 1.95 11.96 8.30
CA SER A 298 0.66 12.43 7.80
C SER A 298 0.02 11.49 6.77
N ASP A 299 0.82 10.81 5.95
CA ASP A 299 0.32 9.96 4.85
C ASP A 299 -0.31 8.68 5.39
N SER A 300 0.35 8.01 6.34
CA SER A 300 -0.18 6.80 7.01
C SER A 300 -1.45 7.13 7.80
N ARG A 301 -1.47 8.24 8.54
CA ARG A 301 -2.66 8.70 9.27
C ARG A 301 -3.83 9.00 8.33
N ALA A 302 -3.58 9.68 7.21
CA ALA A 302 -4.60 9.98 6.21
C ALA A 302 -5.16 8.70 5.57
N ALA A 303 -4.30 7.73 5.24
CA ALA A 303 -4.72 6.45 4.70
C ALA A 303 -5.50 5.61 5.71
N ALA A 304 -5.09 5.57 6.97
CA ALA A 304 -5.80 4.88 8.04
C ALA A 304 -7.20 5.50 8.28
N ALA A 305 -7.30 6.83 8.28
CA ALA A 305 -8.58 7.53 8.34
C ALA A 305 -9.49 7.15 7.16
N ARG A 306 -8.98 7.17 5.92
CA ARG A 306 -9.72 6.72 4.72
C ARG A 306 -10.13 5.25 4.79
N PHE A 307 -9.25 4.39 5.31
CA PHE A 307 -9.56 2.97 5.52
C PHE A 307 -10.77 2.83 6.45
N PHE A 308 -10.74 3.50 7.60
CA PHE A 308 -11.84 3.47 8.56
C PHE A 308 -13.13 4.03 7.94
N GLN A 309 -13.06 5.16 7.23
CA GLN A 309 -14.23 5.75 6.56
C GLN A 309 -14.92 4.79 5.59
N ARG A 310 -14.14 4.03 4.83
CA ARG A 310 -14.67 3.07 3.85
C ARG A 310 -15.24 1.82 4.49
N ASN A 311 -14.66 1.39 5.62
CA ASN A 311 -14.87 0.05 6.16
C ASN A 311 -15.40 0.04 7.60
N ALA A 312 -15.91 1.17 8.13
CA ALA A 312 -16.29 1.32 9.53
C ALA A 312 -17.23 0.21 10.03
N ASP A 313 -18.28 -0.13 9.29
CA ASP A 313 -19.22 -1.20 9.71
C ASP A 313 -18.55 -2.57 9.79
N ALA A 314 -17.66 -2.88 8.84
CA ALA A 314 -16.91 -4.13 8.86
C ALA A 314 -15.88 -4.17 10.01
N ILE A 315 -15.19 -3.04 10.26
CA ILE A 315 -14.24 -2.90 11.38
C ILE A 315 -14.97 -3.09 12.70
N LEU A 316 -16.05 -2.35 12.92
CA LEU A 316 -16.82 -2.43 14.17
C LEU A 316 -17.37 -3.84 14.38
N SER A 317 -17.96 -4.45 13.34
CA SER A 317 -18.47 -5.81 13.41
C SER A 317 -17.37 -6.85 13.65
N ALA A 318 -16.15 -6.66 13.12
CA ALA A 318 -15.04 -7.60 13.32
C ALA A 318 -14.46 -7.52 14.75
N LEU A 319 -14.61 -6.37 15.41
CA LEU A 319 -14.12 -6.16 16.77
C LEU A 319 -15.18 -6.48 17.84
N GLU A 320 -16.41 -6.80 17.44
CA GLU A 320 -17.48 -7.21 18.36
C GLU A 320 -17.21 -8.58 18.99
N ASP A 321 -17.40 -8.66 20.31
CA ASP A 321 -17.44 -9.91 21.04
C ASP A 321 -18.82 -10.61 20.91
N ALA A 322 -18.98 -11.76 21.57
CA ALA A 322 -20.23 -12.51 21.55
C ALA A 322 -21.45 -11.70 22.06
N SER A 323 -21.23 -10.68 22.89
CA SER A 323 -22.27 -9.77 23.38
C SER A 323 -22.63 -8.69 22.36
N GLY A 324 -21.78 -8.42 21.37
CA GLY A 324 -21.90 -7.28 20.45
C GLY A 324 -21.34 -5.98 21.06
N SER A 325 -20.50 -6.07 22.09
CA SER A 325 -19.64 -4.97 22.52
C SER A 325 -18.30 -5.08 21.82
N ILE A 326 -17.58 -3.98 21.62
CA ILE A 326 -16.20 -4.08 21.14
C ILE A 326 -15.36 -4.76 22.21
N GLY A 327 -14.66 -5.84 21.84
CA GLY A 327 -13.80 -6.60 22.76
C GLY A 327 -12.65 -5.76 23.30
N SER A 328 -12.04 -6.19 24.41
CA SER A 328 -11.03 -5.40 25.13
C SER A 328 -9.84 -4.97 24.26
N HIS A 329 -9.28 -5.89 23.46
CA HIS A 329 -8.16 -5.58 22.57
C HIS A 329 -8.58 -4.61 21.44
N GLY A 330 -9.80 -4.78 20.89
CA GLY A 330 -10.35 -3.87 19.89
C GLY A 330 -10.60 -2.46 20.42
N ALA A 331 -11.01 -2.34 21.69
CA ALA A 331 -11.18 -1.06 22.36
C ALA A 331 -9.87 -0.28 22.45
N GLY A 332 -8.77 -0.92 22.88
CA GLY A 332 -7.47 -0.24 22.94
C GLY A 332 -6.91 0.14 21.57
N LYS A 333 -6.98 -0.76 20.58
CA LYS A 333 -6.57 -0.43 19.21
C LYS A 333 -7.39 0.72 18.61
N LEU A 334 -8.71 0.76 18.81
CA LEU A 334 -9.51 1.90 18.35
C LEU A 334 -9.20 3.19 19.12
N SER A 335 -8.93 3.11 20.43
CA SER A 335 -8.48 4.26 21.19
C SER A 335 -7.16 4.82 20.65
N GLU A 336 -6.16 3.98 20.40
CA GLU A 336 -4.90 4.39 19.78
C GLU A 336 -5.11 5.00 18.39
N PHE A 337 -5.94 4.36 17.56
CA PHE A 337 -6.29 4.89 16.25
C PHE A 337 -6.88 6.31 16.35
N PHE A 338 -7.84 6.53 17.24
CA PHE A 338 -8.43 7.85 17.44
C PHE A 338 -7.46 8.85 18.08
N THR A 339 -6.54 8.42 18.95
CA THR A 339 -5.42 9.25 19.41
C THR A 339 -4.67 9.79 18.20
N ARG A 340 -4.13 8.91 17.34
CA ARG A 340 -3.26 9.28 16.21
C ARG A 340 -3.99 10.04 15.09
N THR A 341 -5.31 9.94 14.99
CA THR A 341 -6.08 10.50 13.85
C THR A 341 -7.03 11.64 14.19
N LEU A 342 -7.55 11.73 15.41
CA LEU A 342 -8.47 12.81 15.82
C LEU A 342 -7.79 13.86 16.72
N PHE A 343 -6.80 13.45 17.52
CA PHE A 343 -6.37 14.23 18.68
C PHE A 343 -4.89 14.61 18.70
N THR A 344 -4.14 14.35 17.63
CA THR A 344 -2.69 14.61 17.59
C THR A 344 -2.25 15.32 16.32
N GLU A 345 -1.27 16.23 16.44
CA GLU A 345 -0.55 16.81 15.31
C GLU A 345 0.57 15.89 14.80
N PRO A 346 1.12 16.11 13.59
CA PRO A 346 0.65 17.07 12.59
C PRO A 346 -0.72 16.69 11.99
N ALA A 347 -1.51 17.71 11.67
CA ALA A 347 -2.73 17.55 10.86
C ALA A 347 -2.41 16.89 9.50
N TYR A 348 -3.38 16.16 8.96
CA TYR A 348 -3.23 15.42 7.71
C TYR A 348 -4.37 15.69 6.72
N GLU A 349 -4.12 15.36 5.44
CA GLU A 349 -5.12 15.54 4.39
C GLU A 349 -6.37 14.70 4.67
N GLY A 350 -7.53 15.38 4.73
CA GLY A 350 -8.81 14.73 4.98
C GLY A 350 -9.20 14.58 6.46
N GLN A 351 -8.42 15.10 7.41
CA GLN A 351 -8.74 15.05 8.84
C GLN A 351 -10.12 15.68 9.16
N GLU A 352 -10.47 16.81 8.54
CA GLU A 352 -11.79 17.41 8.74
C GLU A 352 -12.93 16.50 8.23
N ALA A 353 -12.75 15.87 7.08
CA ALA A 353 -13.71 14.92 6.53
C ALA A 353 -13.82 13.67 7.43
N PHE A 354 -12.72 13.29 8.09
CA PHE A 354 -12.72 12.22 9.08
C PHE A 354 -13.51 12.59 10.33
N HIS A 355 -13.35 13.81 10.85
CA HIS A 355 -14.17 14.32 11.96
C HIS A 355 -15.66 14.32 11.60
N GLU A 356 -16.01 14.77 10.40
CA GLU A 356 -17.39 14.74 9.89
C GLU A 356 -17.93 13.33 9.74
N PHE A 357 -17.11 12.39 9.27
CA PHE A 357 -17.50 10.98 9.17
C PHE A 357 -17.78 10.36 10.53
N VAL A 358 -16.87 10.50 11.51
CA VAL A 358 -17.04 9.90 12.84
C VAL A 358 -18.30 10.43 13.52
N THR A 359 -18.52 11.74 13.46
CA THR A 359 -19.71 12.37 14.04
C THR A 359 -21.00 11.97 13.30
N GLY A 360 -20.95 11.90 11.96
CA GLY A 360 -22.06 11.40 11.13
C GLY A 360 -22.41 9.95 11.46
N LYS A 361 -21.41 9.08 11.65
CA LYS A 361 -21.62 7.66 12.00
C LYS A 361 -22.29 7.51 13.36
N LEU A 362 -21.84 8.24 14.38
CA LEU A 362 -22.50 8.25 15.69
C LEU A 362 -23.95 8.74 15.61
N SER A 363 -24.23 9.73 14.75
CA SER A 363 -25.60 10.20 14.53
C SER A 363 -26.48 9.15 13.84
N GLU A 364 -25.95 8.44 12.84
CA GLU A 364 -26.65 7.33 12.18
C GLU A 364 -27.03 6.24 13.19
N MET A 365 -26.06 5.80 14.01
CA MET A 365 -26.29 4.80 15.05
C MET A 365 -27.36 5.28 16.04
N GLN A 366 -27.27 6.52 16.51
CA GLN A 366 -28.25 7.12 17.40
C GLN A 366 -29.66 7.13 16.80
N GLN A 367 -29.82 7.56 15.55
CA GLN A 367 -31.11 7.57 14.86
C GLN A 367 -31.69 6.17 14.73
N ALA A 368 -30.86 5.18 14.44
CA ALA A 368 -31.28 3.78 14.38
C ALA A 368 -31.76 3.25 15.76
N LEU A 369 -31.11 3.62 16.87
CA LEU A 369 -31.59 3.31 18.22
C LEU A 369 -32.95 3.96 18.51
N GLU A 370 -33.17 5.19 18.07
CA GLU A 370 -34.42 5.94 18.30
C GLU A 370 -35.63 5.36 17.55
N THR A 371 -35.42 4.52 16.53
CA THR A 371 -36.51 3.75 15.91
C THR A 371 -37.24 2.84 16.92
N GLN A 372 -36.58 2.49 18.03
CA GLN A 372 -37.13 1.67 19.11
C GLN A 372 -37.24 2.43 20.45
N ALA A 373 -37.34 3.77 20.39
CA ALA A 373 -37.48 4.65 21.56
C ALA A 373 -38.57 4.21 22.55
N GLN A 374 -39.71 3.74 22.03
CA GLN A 374 -40.88 3.33 22.83
C GLN A 374 -41.05 1.80 22.94
N ALA A 375 -40.09 1.02 22.43
CA ALA A 375 -40.16 -0.44 22.49
C ALA A 375 -39.96 -0.92 23.94
N ARG A 376 -40.92 -1.69 24.46
CA ARG A 376 -40.81 -2.31 25.79
C ARG A 376 -39.66 -3.31 25.89
N SER A 377 -39.34 -3.95 24.77
CA SER A 377 -38.23 -4.90 24.63
C SER A 377 -37.58 -4.67 23.27
N PRO A 378 -36.51 -3.86 23.22
CA PRO A 378 -35.79 -3.63 21.97
C PRO A 378 -35.25 -4.92 21.38
N SER A 379 -35.15 -4.99 20.06
CA SER A 379 -34.61 -6.15 19.35
C SER A 379 -33.16 -6.43 19.73
N GLU A 380 -32.70 -7.67 19.60
CA GLU A 380 -31.30 -8.03 19.88
C GLU A 380 -30.32 -7.24 19.01
N GLU A 381 -30.67 -7.00 17.74
CA GLU A 381 -29.86 -6.18 16.82
C GLU A 381 -29.73 -4.74 17.33
N THR A 382 -30.83 -4.12 17.78
CA THR A 382 -30.79 -2.77 18.35
C THR A 382 -30.03 -2.72 19.68
N GLN A 383 -30.12 -3.78 20.49
CA GLN A 383 -29.33 -3.90 21.71
C GLN A 383 -27.83 -4.06 21.42
N ARG A 384 -27.46 -4.83 20.38
CA ARG A 384 -26.08 -4.92 19.87
C ARG A 384 -25.62 -3.55 19.40
N LEU A 385 -26.38 -2.88 18.54
CA LEU A 385 -26.06 -1.53 18.06
C LEU A 385 -25.83 -0.53 19.22
N ALA A 386 -26.61 -0.61 20.29
CA ALA A 386 -26.42 0.25 21.46
C ALA A 386 -25.07 -0.02 22.15
N ARG A 387 -24.67 -1.29 22.25
CA ARG A 387 -23.37 -1.70 22.78
C ARG A 387 -22.23 -1.27 21.84
N THR A 388 -22.33 -1.51 20.53
CA THR A 388 -21.35 -1.07 19.53
C THR A 388 -21.17 0.45 19.57
N MET A 389 -22.26 1.22 19.62
CA MET A 389 -22.22 2.69 19.72
C MET A 389 -21.57 3.14 21.04
N GLY A 390 -21.93 2.50 22.15
CA GLY A 390 -21.34 2.78 23.46
C GLY A 390 -19.83 2.54 23.45
N SER A 391 -19.41 1.37 22.99
CA SER A 391 -17.99 1.03 22.85
C SER A 391 -17.24 1.99 21.93
N LEU A 392 -17.79 2.35 20.77
CA LEU A 392 -17.17 3.33 19.86
C LEU A 392 -16.96 4.69 20.54
N VAL A 393 -17.96 5.19 21.26
CA VAL A 393 -17.81 6.44 22.03
C VAL A 393 -16.76 6.29 23.13
N GLY A 394 -16.74 5.16 23.83
CA GLY A 394 -15.72 4.85 24.83
C GLY A 394 -14.31 4.81 24.23
N ALA A 395 -14.15 4.26 23.02
CA ALA A 395 -12.86 4.24 22.31
C ALA A 395 -12.41 5.65 21.90
N ILE A 396 -13.32 6.52 21.41
CA ILE A 396 -13.03 7.93 21.09
C ILE A 396 -12.59 8.70 22.34
N GLU A 397 -13.32 8.53 23.45
CA GLU A 397 -12.92 9.15 24.73
C GLU A 397 -11.58 8.59 25.23
N GLY A 398 -11.36 7.28 25.10
CA GLY A 398 -10.08 6.66 25.42
C GLY A 398 -8.93 7.25 24.59
N GLY A 399 -9.16 7.48 23.30
CA GLY A 399 -8.16 8.09 22.42
C GLY A 399 -7.81 9.53 22.79
N PHE A 400 -8.79 10.31 23.25
CA PHE A 400 -8.55 11.65 23.80
C PHE A 400 -7.71 11.59 25.09
N LEU A 401 -8.00 10.65 26.00
CA LEU A 401 -7.22 10.50 27.23
C LEU A 401 -5.79 10.06 26.96
N LEU A 402 -5.58 9.08 26.08
CA LEU A 402 -4.24 8.68 25.64
C LEU A 402 -3.49 9.86 25.01
N ALA A 403 -4.14 10.71 24.20
CA ALA A 403 -3.50 11.89 23.63
C ALA A 403 -3.01 12.88 24.71
N VAL A 404 -3.82 13.09 25.77
CA VAL A 404 -3.46 13.96 26.90
C VAL A 404 -2.35 13.34 27.76
N GLU A 405 -2.39 12.01 27.98
CA GLU A 405 -1.48 11.26 28.85
C GLU A 405 -0.13 10.96 28.17
N GLU A 406 -0.13 10.34 26.99
CA GLU A 406 1.08 9.85 26.30
C GLU A 406 1.99 10.97 25.79
N LEU A 407 1.38 12.06 25.32
CA LEU A 407 2.12 13.12 24.65
C LEU A 407 2.46 14.28 25.60
N ASP A 408 1.90 14.30 26.82
CA ASP A 408 1.90 15.49 27.71
C ASP A 408 1.38 16.75 26.98
N LYS A 409 0.54 16.57 25.94
CA LYS A 409 0.06 17.62 25.05
C LYS A 409 -1.39 17.97 25.36
N ARG A 410 -1.58 18.98 26.22
CA ARG A 410 -2.92 19.53 26.45
C ARG A 410 -3.46 20.32 25.26
N ASN A 411 -2.62 21.05 24.53
CA ASN A 411 -3.10 21.97 23.49
C ASN A 411 -3.60 21.25 22.22
N GLU A 412 -2.84 20.29 21.68
CA GLU A 412 -3.22 19.56 20.46
C GLU A 412 -4.46 18.69 20.69
N ALA A 413 -4.51 17.98 21.82
CA ALA A 413 -5.68 17.19 22.22
C ALA A 413 -6.92 18.09 22.43
N VAL A 414 -6.73 19.30 22.98
CA VAL A 414 -7.79 20.32 23.07
C VAL A 414 -8.28 20.71 21.68
N GLU A 415 -7.39 21.05 20.75
CA GLU A 415 -7.76 21.46 19.39
C GLU A 415 -8.55 20.38 18.65
N GLY A 416 -8.09 19.13 18.70
CA GLY A 416 -8.80 17.98 18.11
C GLY A 416 -10.20 17.81 18.70
N LEU A 417 -10.33 17.86 20.03
CA LEU A 417 -11.63 17.72 20.71
C LEU A 417 -12.55 18.92 20.46
N VAL A 418 -12.01 20.14 20.41
CA VAL A 418 -12.75 21.35 20.05
C VAL A 418 -13.30 21.24 18.63
N GLY A 419 -12.48 20.79 17.68
CA GLY A 419 -12.89 20.52 16.32
C GLY A 419 -14.05 19.51 16.25
N LEU A 420 -13.92 18.39 16.96
CA LEU A 420 -14.96 17.36 17.03
C LEU A 420 -16.28 17.90 17.60
N LEU A 421 -16.23 18.60 18.74
CA LEU A 421 -17.40 19.21 19.38
C LEU A 421 -18.03 20.30 18.50
N PHE A 422 -17.22 21.08 17.80
CA PHE A 422 -17.72 22.12 16.91
C PHE A 422 -18.52 21.53 15.74
N LYS A 423 -18.05 20.43 15.16
CA LYS A 423 -18.75 19.73 14.07
C LYS A 423 -20.08 19.10 14.54
N LEU A 424 -20.15 18.67 15.80
CA LEU A 424 -21.39 18.15 16.37
C LEU A 424 -22.54 19.17 16.45
N LYS A 425 -22.30 20.47 16.28
CA LYS A 425 -23.37 21.50 16.24
C LYS A 425 -24.43 21.25 15.19
N GLY A 426 -24.03 20.78 14.00
CA GLY A 426 -24.95 20.49 12.92
C GLY A 426 -25.80 19.24 13.17
N LEU A 427 -25.31 18.33 14.00
CA LEU A 427 -25.89 17.00 14.21
C LEU A 427 -26.70 16.91 15.51
N LEU A 428 -26.21 17.53 16.57
CA LEU A 428 -26.79 17.53 17.91
C LEU A 428 -27.03 18.96 18.42
N PRO A 429 -27.82 19.79 17.69
CA PRO A 429 -27.95 21.21 17.97
C PRO A 429 -28.54 21.51 19.35
N SER A 430 -29.39 20.61 19.86
CA SER A 430 -30.03 20.73 21.17
C SER A 430 -29.20 20.20 22.34
N SER A 431 -28.11 19.47 22.09
CA SER A 431 -27.26 18.92 23.16
C SER A 431 -26.57 20.03 23.93
N LYS A 432 -26.39 19.83 25.24
CA LYS A 432 -25.84 20.85 26.14
C LYS A 432 -24.46 20.43 26.65
N LEU A 433 -23.53 21.38 26.60
CA LEU A 433 -22.28 21.28 27.34
C LEU A 433 -22.51 21.83 28.76
N PRO A 434 -22.19 21.06 29.82
CA PRO A 434 -22.36 21.51 31.20
C PRO A 434 -21.63 22.84 31.45
N GLY A 435 -22.36 23.83 31.95
CA GLY A 435 -21.81 25.17 32.24
C GLY A 435 -21.57 26.07 31.02
N ALA A 436 -21.52 25.54 29.78
CA ALA A 436 -21.33 26.33 28.56
C ALA A 436 -22.65 26.64 27.84
N GLY A 437 -23.64 25.75 27.88
CA GLY A 437 -24.95 25.97 27.22
C GLY A 437 -25.20 25.01 26.07
N LYS A 438 -26.11 25.36 25.15
CA LYS A 438 -26.43 24.51 23.99
C LYS A 438 -25.32 24.57 22.96
N LEU A 439 -24.96 23.42 22.40
CA LEU A 439 -23.85 23.31 21.47
C LEU A 439 -24.00 24.24 20.26
N GLN A 440 -25.19 24.30 19.65
CA GLN A 440 -25.46 25.18 18.49
C GLN A 440 -25.17 26.67 18.73
N ASP A 441 -25.26 27.14 19.98
CA ASP A 441 -25.16 28.56 20.32
C ASP A 441 -23.73 28.98 20.65
N LEU A 442 -22.80 28.02 20.75
CA LEU A 442 -21.41 28.27 21.12
C LEU A 442 -20.59 28.71 19.89
N THR A 443 -19.52 29.47 20.09
CA THR A 443 -18.46 29.67 19.09
C THR A 443 -17.36 28.60 19.23
N ILE A 444 -16.37 28.58 18.34
CA ILE A 444 -15.22 27.68 18.50
C ILE A 444 -14.39 28.07 19.74
N ASP A 445 -14.11 29.37 19.92
CA ASP A 445 -13.40 29.91 21.09
C ASP A 445 -14.11 29.61 22.43
N GLN A 446 -15.45 29.60 22.43
CA GLN A 446 -16.22 29.26 23.63
C GLN A 446 -16.12 27.77 23.99
N ILE A 447 -16.06 26.89 22.98
CA ILE A 447 -15.82 25.47 23.18
C ILE A 447 -14.39 25.25 23.65
N GLU A 448 -13.41 25.89 23.01
CA GLU A 448 -12.00 25.84 23.41
C GLU A 448 -11.81 26.27 24.86
N LYS A 449 -12.34 27.43 25.23
CA LYS A 449 -12.29 27.91 26.61
C LYS A 449 -12.93 26.93 27.59
N TRP A 450 -14.03 26.29 27.21
CA TRP A 450 -14.70 25.29 28.05
C TRP A 450 -13.83 24.03 28.22
N VAL A 451 -13.30 23.47 27.14
CA VAL A 451 -12.41 22.29 27.16
C VAL A 451 -11.17 22.57 28.01
N VAL A 452 -10.50 23.71 27.78
CA VAL A 452 -9.30 24.12 28.53
C VAL A 452 -9.61 24.29 30.02
N ASN A 453 -10.74 24.90 30.37
CA ASN A 453 -11.13 25.06 31.77
C ASN A 453 -11.45 23.71 32.43
N ALA A 454 -12.18 22.84 31.75
CA ALA A 454 -12.51 21.51 32.26
C ALA A 454 -11.25 20.68 32.57
N LEU A 455 -10.26 20.70 31.67
CA LEU A 455 -8.98 20.02 31.88
C LEU A 455 -8.10 20.66 32.97
N LYS A 456 -8.30 21.95 33.27
CA LYS A 456 -7.62 22.62 34.39
C LYS A 456 -8.29 22.30 35.73
N GLU A 457 -9.62 22.28 35.76
CA GLU A 457 -10.40 21.95 36.94
C GLU A 457 -10.22 20.47 37.35
N HIS A 458 -10.07 19.59 36.35
CA HIS A 458 -9.82 18.16 36.53
C HIS A 458 -8.42 17.77 36.06
N ALA A 459 -7.41 18.56 36.42
CA ALA A 459 -6.03 18.35 35.95
C ALA A 459 -5.43 16.99 36.38
N ASP A 460 -5.87 16.47 37.53
CA ASP A 460 -5.44 15.19 38.09
C ASP A 460 -6.32 14.01 37.63
N ASP A 461 -7.45 14.29 36.95
CA ASP A 461 -8.38 13.26 36.47
C ASP A 461 -9.05 13.63 35.13
N PRO A 462 -8.29 13.66 34.01
CA PRO A 462 -8.78 14.12 32.71
C PRO A 462 -9.95 13.29 32.16
N LYS A 463 -10.14 12.05 32.61
CA LYS A 463 -11.26 11.17 32.21
C LYS A 463 -12.63 11.71 32.62
N ASP A 464 -12.66 12.54 33.66
CA ASP A 464 -13.89 13.15 34.20
C ASP A 464 -14.09 14.59 33.71
N ALA A 465 -13.10 15.16 33.01
CA ALA A 465 -13.13 16.55 32.59
C ALA A 465 -14.24 16.82 31.56
N ILE A 466 -14.43 15.92 30.59
CA ILE A 466 -15.24 16.20 29.41
C ILE A 466 -16.27 15.08 29.20
N PRO A 467 -17.57 15.33 29.48
CA PRO A 467 -18.61 14.32 29.36
C PRO A 467 -19.10 14.15 27.91
N PHE A 468 -18.19 13.84 26.98
CA PHE A 468 -18.50 13.67 25.56
C PHE A 468 -19.61 12.63 25.33
N HIS A 469 -19.55 11.50 26.04
CA HIS A 469 -20.58 10.46 26.02
C HIS A 469 -22.01 10.94 26.31
N ARG A 470 -22.19 12.00 27.11
CA ARG A 470 -23.54 12.53 27.44
C ARG A 470 -24.22 13.17 26.24
N LEU A 471 -23.45 13.71 25.29
CA LEU A 471 -23.99 14.33 24.08
C LEU A 471 -24.84 13.35 23.28
N PHE A 472 -24.48 12.07 23.31
CA PHE A 472 -25.17 10.99 22.61
C PHE A 472 -26.09 10.19 23.53
N GLY A 473 -25.59 9.78 24.71
CA GLY A 473 -26.34 8.93 25.64
C GLY A 473 -27.63 9.57 26.17
N GLU A 474 -27.66 10.89 26.34
CA GLU A 474 -28.88 11.60 26.76
C GLU A 474 -29.95 11.68 25.65
N GLN A 475 -29.56 11.47 24.39
CA GLN A 475 -30.47 11.45 23.25
C GLN A 475 -31.08 10.07 23.01
N ILE A 476 -30.63 9.03 23.73
CA ILE A 476 -31.20 7.69 23.66
C ILE A 476 -32.44 7.64 24.57
N SER A 477 -33.63 7.69 23.95
CA SER A 477 -34.92 7.76 24.66
C SER A 477 -35.25 6.48 25.42
N ASN A 478 -34.84 5.32 24.88
CA ASN A 478 -35.13 4.03 25.49
C ASN A 478 -34.16 3.74 26.65
N PRO A 479 -34.65 3.57 27.91
CA PRO A 479 -33.78 3.39 29.07
C PRO A 479 -32.97 2.08 29.03
N ILE A 480 -33.47 1.04 28.36
CA ILE A 480 -32.73 -0.24 28.21
C ILE A 480 -31.54 -0.03 27.28
N LEU A 481 -31.77 0.59 26.12
CA LEU A 481 -30.71 0.87 25.14
C LEU A 481 -29.67 1.83 25.73
N ARG A 482 -30.11 2.86 26.46
CA ARG A 482 -29.22 3.78 27.16
C ARG A 482 -28.34 3.06 28.18
N SER A 483 -28.92 2.17 28.99
CA SER A 483 -28.14 1.40 29.96
C SER A 483 -27.10 0.49 29.31
N LEU A 484 -27.41 -0.10 28.15
CA LEU A 484 -26.48 -0.93 27.39
C LEU A 484 -25.33 -0.09 26.79
N TYR A 485 -25.68 1.07 26.22
CA TYR A 485 -24.73 2.04 25.72
C TYR A 485 -23.76 2.50 26.83
N ASP A 486 -24.27 2.93 27.98
CA ASP A 486 -23.45 3.45 29.09
C ASP A 486 -22.49 2.37 29.62
N ALA A 487 -22.95 1.11 29.72
CA ALA A 487 -22.13 -0.01 30.19
C ALA A 487 -21.02 -0.38 29.20
N ALA A 488 -21.34 -0.46 27.90
CA ALA A 488 -20.37 -0.78 26.85
C ALA A 488 -19.32 0.34 26.69
N ARG A 489 -19.75 1.60 26.81
CA ARG A 489 -18.86 2.77 26.84
C ARG A 489 -17.86 2.68 27.97
N LEU A 490 -18.32 2.42 29.19
CA LEU A 490 -17.44 2.38 30.36
C LEU A 490 -16.40 1.26 30.21
N THR A 491 -16.85 0.08 29.81
CA THR A 491 -15.99 -1.09 29.57
C THR A 491 -14.91 -0.78 28.51
N SER A 492 -15.30 -0.14 27.40
CA SER A 492 -14.34 0.24 26.36
C SER A 492 -13.32 1.26 26.84
N LEU A 493 -13.74 2.25 27.65
CA LEU A 493 -12.84 3.26 28.20
C LEU A 493 -11.84 2.66 29.20
N GLU A 494 -12.30 1.75 30.05
CA GLU A 494 -11.45 1.02 31.00
C GLU A 494 -10.42 0.13 30.26
N ASN A 495 -10.82 -0.42 29.11
CA ASN A 495 -9.96 -1.25 28.28
C ASN A 495 -9.06 -0.44 27.32
N ARG A 496 -9.06 0.90 27.36
CA ARG A 496 -8.30 1.74 26.40
C ARG A 496 -6.79 1.44 26.36
N GLU A 497 -6.23 0.98 27.47
CA GLU A 497 -4.80 0.64 27.57
C GLU A 497 -4.52 -0.83 27.19
N LEU A 498 -5.55 -1.65 27.04
CA LEU A 498 -5.43 -3.06 26.69
C LEU A 498 -5.26 -3.22 25.18
N GLY A 499 -4.13 -3.78 24.75
CA GLY A 499 -3.78 -3.93 23.33
C GLY A 499 -2.81 -2.85 22.81
N LEU A 500 -2.32 -1.96 23.67
CA LEU A 500 -1.24 -1.01 23.37
C LEU A 500 0.18 -1.61 23.54
N ASN A 501 0.28 -2.79 24.16
CA ASN A 501 1.56 -3.43 24.52
C ASN A 501 1.85 -4.74 23.77
N ASP A 502 1.05 -5.07 22.74
CA ASP A 502 1.21 -6.28 21.93
C ASP A 502 1.92 -5.97 20.60
#